data_AF-T1BUU9-F1
#
_entry.id   AF-T1BUU9-F1
#
_cell.length_a   1.000
_cell.length_b   1.000
_cell.length_c   1.000
_cell.angle_alpha   90.00
_cell.angle_beta   90.00
_cell.angle_gamma   90.00
#
_symmetry.space_group_name_H-M   'P 1'
#
loop_
_entity.id
_entity.type
_entity.pdbx_description
1 polymer ?
#
loop_
_entity_poly.entity_id
_entity_poly.type
_entity_poly.pdbx_seq_one_letter_code
_entity_poly.pdbx_strand_id
1 'polypeptide(L)'
;MTLSLVLFSVILFALASTAARAQGLAFVIDSGAAAISVVDVASAREIRRVPVLREPHHMALTPDHRFLLIGDTAGNELIFLDPVSGGVARRIP
;
A
#
# COMPACT_ATOMS: atom_id res chain seq x y z
N MET A 1 -31.81 -37.77 -10.74
CA MET A 1 -30.93 -37.66 -9.54
C MET A 1 -29.48 -37.33 -9.87
N THR A 2 -28.94 -37.67 -11.04
CA THR A 2 -27.53 -37.39 -11.41
C THR A 2 -27.28 -35.96 -11.93
N LEU A 3 -28.26 -35.34 -12.59
CA LEU A 3 -28.14 -33.97 -13.12
C LEU A 3 -28.04 -32.90 -12.01
N SER A 4 -28.64 -33.15 -10.84
CA SER A 4 -28.65 -32.24 -9.70
C SER A 4 -27.30 -32.16 -8.99
N LEU A 5 -26.50 -33.23 -9.00
CA LEU A 5 -25.16 -33.24 -8.39
C LEU A 5 -24.13 -32.52 -9.27
N VAL A 6 -24.25 -32.61 -10.60
CA VAL A 6 -23.35 -31.91 -11.53
C VAL A 6 -23.55 -30.39 -11.43
N LEU A 7 -24.80 -29.94 -11.35
CA LEU A 7 -25.12 -28.51 -11.21
C LEU A 7 -24.63 -27.95 -9.86
N PHE A 8 -24.73 -28.73 -8.78
CA PHE A 8 -24.23 -28.36 -7.46
C PHE A 8 -22.70 -28.25 -7.42
N SER A 9 -22.01 -29.15 -8.13
CA SER A 9 -20.54 -29.17 -8.23
C SER A 9 -19.99 -27.99 -9.05
N VAL A 10 -20.68 -27.56 -10.11
CA VAL A 10 -20.30 -26.38 -10.91
C VAL A 10 -20.47 -25.08 -10.12
N ILE A 11 -21.51 -24.98 -9.28
CA ILE A 11 -21.74 -23.81 -8.41
C ILE A 11 -20.66 -23.72 -7.31
N LEU A 12 -20.27 -24.85 -6.72
CA LEU A 12 -19.19 -24.90 -5.73
C LEU A 12 -17.81 -24.55 -6.33
N PHE A 13 -17.56 -24.90 -7.59
CA PHE A 13 -16.32 -24.55 -8.28
C PHE A 13 -16.26 -23.07 -8.70
N ALA A 14 -17.39 -22.47 -9.09
CA ALA A 14 -17.48 -21.06 -9.44
C ALA A 14 -17.28 -20.10 -8.25
N LEU A 15 -17.54 -20.57 -7.02
CA LEU A 15 -17.29 -19.83 -5.78
C LEU A 15 -15.84 -19.95 -5.28
N ALA A 16 -15.05 -20.88 -5.82
CA ALA A 16 -13.71 -21.20 -5.31
C ALA A 16 -12.58 -20.36 -5.94
N SER A 17 -12.89 -19.44 -6.85
CA SER A 17 -11.87 -18.72 -7.63
C SER A 17 -12.05 -17.20 -7.65
N THR A 18 -12.43 -16.60 -6.54
CA THR A 18 -11.94 -15.24 -6.27
C THR A 18 -10.50 -15.38 -5.79
N ALA A 19 -9.55 -15.38 -6.73
CA ALA A 19 -8.15 -15.13 -6.38
C ALA A 19 -8.14 -13.88 -5.47
N ALA A 20 -7.58 -14.02 -4.27
CA ALA A 20 -7.48 -12.91 -3.34
C ALA A 20 -6.77 -11.76 -4.06
N ARG A 21 -7.52 -10.71 -4.40
CA ARG A 21 -6.92 -9.51 -4.98
C ARG A 21 -6.07 -8.89 -3.88
N ALA A 22 -4.82 -8.55 -4.20
CA ALA A 22 -4.03 -7.71 -3.31
C ALA A 22 -4.79 -6.39 -3.12
N GLN A 23 -5.11 -6.08 -1.87
CA GLN A 23 -5.84 -4.88 -1.46
C GLN A 23 -4.91 -4.02 -0.60
N GLY A 24 -5.20 -2.73 -0.53
CA GLY A 24 -4.45 -1.77 0.26
C GLY A 24 -3.53 -0.88 -0.57
N LEU A 25 -2.56 -0.27 0.11
CA LEU A 25 -1.67 0.73 -0.45
C LEU A 25 -0.26 0.17 -0.59
N ALA A 26 0.39 0.48 -1.71
CA ALA A 26 1.83 0.37 -1.87
C ALA A 26 2.46 1.76 -1.70
N PHE A 27 3.57 1.81 -0.97
CA PHE A 27 4.34 3.02 -0.75
C PHE A 27 5.68 2.88 -1.50
N VAL A 28 5.92 3.74 -2.47
CA VAL A 28 7.13 3.75 -3.29
C VAL A 28 7.96 4.95 -2.90
N ILE A 29 9.17 4.70 -2.40
CA ILE A 29 10.18 5.72 -2.16
C ILE A 29 10.89 6.00 -3.47
N ASP A 30 10.75 7.23 -3.98
CA ASP A 30 11.45 7.70 -5.17
C ASP A 30 12.49 8.74 -4.75
N SER A 31 13.72 8.25 -4.55
CA SER A 31 14.86 9.06 -4.15
C SER A 31 15.23 10.11 -5.22
N GLY A 32 15.13 9.75 -6.50
CA GLY A 32 15.50 10.64 -7.61
C GLY A 32 14.49 11.77 -7.83
N ALA A 33 13.22 11.53 -7.51
CA ALA A 33 12.15 12.52 -7.64
C ALA A 33 11.86 13.30 -6.35
N ALA A 34 12.60 13.08 -5.26
CA ALA A 34 12.34 13.65 -3.94
C ALA A 34 10.86 13.45 -3.51
N ALA A 35 10.35 12.22 -3.64
CA ALA A 35 8.93 11.95 -3.40
C ALA A 35 8.64 10.55 -2.86
N ILE A 36 7.47 10.40 -2.24
CA ILE A 36 6.86 9.13 -1.88
C ILE A 36 5.55 9.00 -2.68
N SER A 37 5.43 7.97 -3.51
CA SER A 37 4.19 7.67 -4.23
C SER A 37 3.35 6.69 -3.41
N VAL A 38 2.07 7.02 -3.21
CA VAL A 38 1.07 6.14 -2.60
C VAL A 38 0.20 5.59 -3.72
N VAL A 39 0.25 4.28 -3.89
CA VAL A 39 -0.37 3.56 -5.00
C VAL A 39 -1.48 2.68 -4.48
N ASP A 40 -2.67 2.79 -5.04
CA ASP A 40 -3.74 1.83 -4.83
C ASP A 40 -3.38 0.53 -5.57
N VAL A 41 -3.25 -0.57 -4.83
CA VAL A 41 -2.77 -1.85 -5.38
C VAL A 41 -3.80 -2.47 -6.32
N ALA A 42 -5.09 -2.25 -6.07
CA ALA A 42 -6.16 -2.85 -6.86
C ALA A 42 -6.23 -2.30 -8.29
N SER A 43 -6.06 -0.98 -8.44
CA SER A 43 -6.08 -0.28 -9.72
C SER A 43 -4.69 -0.05 -10.32
N ALA A 44 -3.62 -0.30 -9.57
CA ALA A 44 -2.23 0.03 -9.92
C ALA A 44 -2.04 1.52 -10.28
N ARG A 45 -2.81 2.40 -9.61
CA ARG A 45 -2.75 3.84 -9.84
C ARG A 45 -2.16 4.55 -8.64
N GLU A 46 -1.30 5.52 -8.91
CA GLU A 46 -0.90 6.47 -7.89
C GLU A 46 -2.09 7.34 -7.50
N ILE A 47 -2.46 7.27 -6.23
CA ILE A 47 -3.59 8.03 -5.67
C ILE A 47 -3.12 9.25 -4.87
N ARG A 48 -1.84 9.31 -4.51
CA ARG A 48 -1.22 10.45 -3.85
C ARG A 48 0.29 10.46 -4.07
N ARG A 49 0.84 11.65 -4.32
CA ARG A 49 2.28 11.93 -4.28
C ARG A 49 2.58 12.79 -3.07
N VAL A 50 3.53 12.38 -2.23
CA VAL A 50 4.01 13.16 -1.08
C VAL A 50 5.41 13.67 -1.42
N PRO A 51 5.59 14.98 -1.66
CA PRO A 51 6.93 15.53 -1.86
C PRO A 51 7.72 15.46 -0.55
N VAL A 52 9.02 15.20 -0.63
CA VAL A 52 9.94 15.31 0.50
C VAL A 52 11.03 16.33 0.16
N LEU A 53 11.97 16.56 1.07
CA LEU A 53 12.98 17.59 0.87
C LEU A 53 14.02 17.20 -0.18
N ARG A 54 14.52 15.96 -0.16
CA ARG A 54 15.66 15.57 -1.00
C ARG A 54 15.70 14.10 -1.39
N GLU A 55 16.17 13.21 -0.52
CA GLU A 55 16.51 11.82 -0.85
C GLU A 55 15.93 10.83 0.18
N PRO A 56 14.65 10.42 0.02
CA PRO A 56 14.05 9.40 0.87
C PRO A 56 14.68 8.03 0.60
N HIS A 57 14.92 7.22 1.64
CA HIS A 57 15.55 5.89 1.48
C HIS A 57 14.96 4.77 2.34
N HIS A 58 14.80 5.00 3.63
CA HIS A 58 14.42 3.96 4.58
C HIS A 58 12.96 4.08 4.97
N MET A 59 12.28 2.95 5.16
CA MET A 59 10.95 2.93 5.78
C MET A 59 10.80 1.84 6.83
N ALA A 60 9.99 2.12 7.84
CA ALA A 60 9.62 1.16 8.88
C ALA A 60 8.19 1.40 9.38
N LEU A 61 7.43 0.33 9.55
CA LEU A 61 6.12 0.38 10.22
C LEU A 61 6.35 0.38 11.74
N THR A 62 5.66 1.25 12.49
CA THR A 62 5.71 1.21 13.96
C THR A 62 5.12 -0.11 14.50
N PRO A 63 5.57 -0.62 15.66
CA PRO A 63 5.04 -1.88 16.22
C PRO A 63 3.53 -1.86 16.50
N ASP A 64 2.95 -0.68 16.77
CA ASP A 64 1.51 -0.48 16.95
C ASP A 64 0.76 -0.26 15.62
N HIS A 65 1.47 -0.34 14.49
CA HIS A 65 0.99 -0.16 13.12
C HIS A 65 0.32 1.21 12.85
N ARG A 66 0.54 2.21 13.71
CA ARG A 66 -0.07 3.53 13.55
C ARG A 66 0.61 4.38 12.49
N PHE A 67 1.91 4.19 12.26
CA PHE A 67 2.67 5.01 11.33
C PHE A 67 3.64 4.18 10.50
N LEU A 68 3.72 4.50 9.21
CA LEU A 68 4.86 4.20 8.36
C LEU A 68 5.83 5.37 8.43
N LEU A 69 7.02 5.14 8.98
CA LEU A 69 8.09 6.13 9.07
C LEU A 69 8.93 6.05 7.81
N ILE A 70 9.26 7.20 7.23
CA ILE A 70 10.19 7.33 6.11
C ILE A 70 11.28 8.32 6.49
N GLY A 71 12.54 7.94 6.30
CA GLY A 71 13.69 8.83 6.45
C GLY A 71 14.09 9.46 5.12
N ASP A 72 14.12 10.80 5.10
CA ASP A 72 14.79 11.60 4.08
C ASP A 72 16.20 11.94 4.57
N THR A 73 17.15 11.08 4.22
CA THR A 73 18.52 11.12 4.75
C THR A 73 19.23 12.41 4.34
N ALA A 74 19.07 12.83 3.08
CA ALA A 74 19.75 14.01 2.56
C ALA A 74 18.99 15.32 2.88
N GLY A 75 17.68 15.23 3.13
CA GLY A 75 16.81 16.33 3.52
C GLY A 75 16.76 16.60 5.02
N ASN A 76 17.28 15.67 5.84
CA ASN A 76 17.25 15.73 7.30
C ASN A 76 15.79 15.91 7.81
N GLU A 77 14.91 14.99 7.41
CA GLU A 77 13.57 14.88 7.99
C GLU A 77 13.10 13.42 8.10
N LEU A 78 12.23 13.17 9.08
CA LEU A 78 11.42 11.97 9.24
C LEU A 78 9.96 12.31 8.91
N ILE A 79 9.38 11.54 7.98
CA ILE A 79 7.99 11.65 7.57
C ILE A 79 7.21 10.48 8.17
N PHE A 80 6.06 10.78 8.79
CA PHE A 80 5.14 9.78 9.34
C PHE A 80 3.90 9.75 8.47
N LEU A 81 3.64 8.62 7.82
CA LEU A 81 2.42 8.36 7.06
C LEU A 81 1.48 7.45 7.85
N ASP A 82 0.18 7.68 7.73
CA ASP A 82 -0.85 6.70 8.06
C ASP A 82 -0.81 5.56 7.02
N PRO A 83 -0.56 4.30 7.42
CA PRO A 83 -0.41 3.19 6.48
C PRO A 83 -1.74 2.75 5.84
N VAL A 84 -2.89 3.16 6.37
CA VAL A 84 -4.23 2.81 5.88
C VAL A 84 -4.72 3.86 4.88
N SER A 85 -4.59 5.14 5.20
CA SER A 85 -5.07 6.24 4.35
C SER A 85 -3.99 6.83 3.43
N GLY A 86 -2.72 6.48 3.66
CA GLY A 86 -1.55 7.05 3.00
C GLY A 86 -1.33 8.53 3.32
N GLY A 87 -1.98 9.07 4.35
CA GLY A 87 -1.95 10.49 4.72
C GLY A 87 -0.69 10.84 5.51
N VAL A 88 -0.17 12.06 5.31
CA VAL A 88 0.92 12.57 6.16
C VAL A 88 0.34 12.93 7.52
N ALA A 89 0.79 12.23 8.57
CA ALA A 89 0.38 12.48 9.94
C ALA A 89 1.26 13.55 10.60
N ARG A 90 2.58 13.49 10.40
CA ARG A 90 3.54 14.49 10.91
C ARG A 90 4.88 14.43 10.21
N ARG A 91 5.69 15.48 10.38
CA ARG A 91 7.09 15.57 9.94
C ARG A 91 7.96 16.05 11.10
N ILE A 92 9.19 15.55 11.19
CA ILE A 92 10.17 15.91 12.22
C ILE A 92 11.52 16.16 11.54
N PRO A 93 12.22 17.28 11.79
CA PRO A 93 13.60 17.48 11.34
C PRO A 93 14.61 16.52 11.99
#